data_AF-A0A2E3FEF0-F1
#
_entry.id   AF-A0A2E3FEF0-F1
#
_cell.length_a   1.000
_cell.length_b   1.000
_cell.length_c   1.000
_cell.angle_alpha   90.00
_cell.angle_beta   90.00
_cell.angle_gamma   90.00
#
_symmetry.space_group_name_H-M   'P 1'
#
loop_
_entity.id
_entity.type
_entity.pdbx_description
1 polymer ?
#
loop_
_entity_poly.entity_id
_entity_poly.type
_entity_poly.pdbx_seq_one_letter_code
_entity_poly.pdbx_strand_id
1 'polypeptide(L)'
;MAFEKYSLSGILAYVIPLYAAPILAGLSAAPWASVPVFALFFSALSLKTRKLPSQPALLILNALVALIVNGAIAAVLFGLGYLGGRMTQPLGLPLWGPVLICAGATAFGIWRYRWTPQSAQFEAFLDDALDQIDRMQPPEPDENRENDPLD
;
A
#
# COMPACT_ATOMS: atom_id res chain seq x y z
N MET A 1 -25.06 11.06 -1.48
CA MET A 1 -24.53 9.88 -2.20
C MET A 1 -23.53 9.20 -1.29
N ALA A 2 -23.76 7.95 -0.90
CA ALA A 2 -22.81 7.22 -0.07
C ALA A 2 -21.61 6.80 -0.94
N PHE A 3 -20.41 7.21 -0.60
CA PHE A 3 -19.20 6.73 -1.27
C PHE A 3 -19.01 5.24 -0.95
N GLU A 4 -19.14 4.39 -1.96
CA GLU A 4 -18.84 2.96 -1.79
C GLU A 4 -17.41 2.75 -1.28
N LYS A 5 -17.20 1.73 -0.44
CA LYS A 5 -15.89 1.48 0.21
C LYS A 5 -14.76 1.29 -0.79
N TYR A 6 -15.07 0.72 -1.94
CA TYR A 6 -14.12 0.43 -3.00
C TYR A 6 -14.31 1.33 -4.22
N SER A 7 -14.97 2.49 -4.07
CA SER A 7 -15.07 3.42 -5.18
C SER A 7 -13.69 4.01 -5.52
N LEU A 8 -13.42 4.16 -6.82
CA LEU A 8 -12.20 4.80 -7.32
C LEU A 8 -12.00 6.18 -6.66
N SER A 9 -13.08 6.94 -6.51
CA SER A 9 -13.06 8.26 -5.87
C SER A 9 -12.61 8.21 -4.41
N GLY A 10 -13.03 7.20 -3.64
CA GLY A 10 -12.61 7.02 -2.24
C GLY A 10 -11.13 6.65 -2.12
N ILE A 11 -10.64 5.83 -3.05
CA ILE A 11 -9.22 5.46 -3.12
C ILE A 11 -8.37 6.68 -3.47
N LEU A 12 -8.73 7.40 -4.53
CA LEU A 12 -7.99 8.59 -4.96
C LEU A 12 -7.97 9.69 -3.89
N ALA A 13 -9.04 9.81 -3.10
CA ALA A 13 -9.15 10.82 -2.04
C ALA A 13 -8.05 10.72 -0.97
N TYR A 14 -7.48 9.53 -0.73
CA TYR A 14 -6.37 9.37 0.21
C TYR A 14 -5.05 9.09 -0.48
N VAL A 15 -5.03 8.33 -1.59
CA VAL A 15 -3.80 7.99 -2.31
C VAL A 15 -3.11 9.24 -2.84
N ILE A 16 -3.84 10.14 -3.51
CA ILE A 16 -3.24 11.35 -4.08
C ILE A 16 -2.53 12.19 -3.00
N PRO A 17 -3.19 12.63 -1.91
CA PRO A 17 -2.50 13.43 -0.89
C PRO A 17 -1.40 12.66 -0.17
N LEU A 18 -1.57 11.34 0.04
CA LEU A 18 -0.57 10.50 0.70
C LEU A 18 0.76 10.47 -0.08
N TYR A 19 0.70 10.26 -1.39
CA TYR A 19 1.90 10.20 -2.25
C TYR A 19 2.40 11.59 -2.69
N ALA A 20 1.51 12.58 -2.81
CA ALA A 20 1.89 13.95 -3.14
C ALA A 20 2.66 14.62 -1.99
N ALA A 21 2.35 14.31 -0.73
CA ALA A 21 3.01 14.94 0.42
C ALA A 21 4.55 14.86 0.41
N PRO A 22 5.21 13.68 0.29
CA PRO A 22 6.67 13.62 0.23
C PRO A 22 7.25 14.35 -0.99
N ILE A 23 6.53 14.35 -2.13
CA ILE A 23 6.93 15.12 -3.32
C ILE A 23 6.89 16.63 -3.01
N LEU A 24 5.81 17.12 -2.39
CA LEU A 24 5.67 18.51 -2.00
C LEU A 24 6.73 18.94 -0.97
N ALA A 25 7.07 18.07 -0.03
CA ALA A 25 8.17 18.32 0.91
C ALA A 25 9.53 18.40 0.22
N GLY A 26 9.78 17.53 -0.77
CA GLY A 26 10.97 17.62 -1.62
C GLY A 26 11.02 18.94 -2.40
N LEU A 27 9.91 19.31 -3.05
CA LEU A 27 9.76 20.56 -3.80
C LEU A 27 10.00 21.80 -2.94
N SER A 28 9.67 21.74 -1.64
CA SER A 28 9.91 22.83 -0.69
C SER A 28 11.33 22.87 -0.12
N ALA A 29 12.24 22.05 -0.64
CA ALA A 29 13.60 21.88 -0.13
C ALA A 29 13.66 21.57 1.38
N ALA A 30 12.70 20.80 1.88
CA ALA A 30 12.69 20.34 3.27
C ALA A 30 13.98 19.55 3.62
N PRO A 31 14.33 19.42 4.92
CA PRO A 31 15.46 18.59 5.32
C PRO A 31 15.18 17.11 5.06
N TRP A 32 16.18 16.36 4.57
CA TRP A 32 16.09 14.91 4.35
C TRP A 32 15.69 14.11 5.61
N ALA A 33 15.92 14.69 6.79
CA ALA A 33 15.45 14.15 8.07
C ALA A 33 13.91 14.00 8.17
N SER A 34 13.12 14.59 7.26
CA SER A 34 11.67 14.38 7.21
C SER A 34 11.26 13.06 6.54
N VAL A 35 12.14 12.41 5.75
CA VAL A 35 11.81 11.16 5.05
C VAL A 35 11.33 10.05 5.98
N PRO A 36 11.98 9.79 7.14
CA PRO A 36 11.49 8.82 8.12
C PRO A 36 10.06 9.10 8.61
N VAL A 37 9.63 10.36 8.68
CA VAL A 37 8.27 10.73 9.11
C VAL A 37 7.22 10.24 8.11
N PHE A 38 7.46 10.46 6.82
CA PHE A 38 6.58 9.94 5.76
C PHE A 38 6.59 8.40 5.70
N ALA A 39 7.76 7.79 5.88
CA ALA A 39 7.90 6.34 5.95
C ALA A 39 7.08 5.73 7.10
N LEU A 40 7.04 6.40 8.26
CA LEU A 40 6.21 5.99 9.39
C LEU A 40 4.72 6.09 9.06
N PHE A 41 4.27 7.14 8.38
CA PHE A 41 2.86 7.27 7.96
C PHE A 41 2.45 6.20 6.96
N PHE A 42 3.28 5.89 5.96
CA PHE A 42 3.03 4.82 4.99
C PHE A 42 3.01 3.43 5.66
N SER A 43 3.93 3.22 6.60
CA SER A 43 3.99 1.98 7.39
C SER A 43 2.78 1.84 8.30
N ALA A 44 2.37 2.92 8.98
CA ALA A 44 1.17 2.93 9.81
C ALA A 44 -0.08 2.60 8.99
N LEU A 45 -0.22 3.19 7.80
CA LEU A 45 -1.31 2.85 6.89
C LEU A 45 -1.27 1.36 6.52
N SER A 46 -0.13 0.88 6.03
CA SER A 46 0.06 -0.51 5.58
C SER A 46 -0.22 -1.54 6.67
N LEU A 47 0.26 -1.29 7.90
CA LEU A 47 0.07 -2.20 9.03
C LEU A 47 -1.35 -2.20 9.56
N LYS A 48 -2.11 -1.09 9.41
CA LYS A 48 -3.48 -0.99 9.92
C LYS A 48 -4.55 -1.41 8.91
N THR A 49 -4.22 -1.47 7.62
CA THR A 49 -5.12 -1.91 6.55
C THR A 49 -4.90 -3.36 6.11
N ARG A 50 -3.90 -4.05 6.67
CA ARG A 50 -3.60 -5.47 6.36
C ARG A 50 -3.87 -6.39 7.54
N LYS A 51 -4.09 -7.67 7.23
CA LYS A 51 -4.09 -8.75 8.23
C LYS A 51 -2.69 -8.87 8.84
N LEU A 52 -2.60 -8.64 10.15
CA LEU A 52 -1.34 -8.80 10.89
C LEU A 52 -1.20 -10.25 11.40
N PRO A 53 0.03 -10.80 11.41
CA PRO A 53 0.28 -12.09 12.03
C PRO A 53 0.03 -12.00 13.55
N SER A 54 -0.49 -13.09 14.13
CA SER A 54 -0.73 -13.19 15.58
C SER A 54 0.56 -13.38 16.38
N GLN A 55 1.61 -13.89 15.76
CA GLN A 55 2.90 -14.12 16.41
C GLN A 55 3.71 -12.81 16.51
N PRO A 56 4.23 -12.45 17.70
CA PRO A 56 4.90 -11.17 17.91
C PRO A 56 6.19 -11.02 17.10
N ALA A 57 6.96 -12.10 16.91
CA ALA A 57 8.18 -12.07 16.11
C ALA A 57 7.91 -11.74 14.64
N LEU A 58 6.87 -12.36 14.05
CA LEU A 58 6.45 -12.07 12.68
C LEU A 58 5.86 -10.66 12.54
N LEU A 59 5.21 -10.14 13.58
CA LEU A 59 4.70 -8.76 13.60
C LEU A 59 5.85 -7.76 13.52
N ILE A 60 6.89 -7.94 14.34
CA ILE A 60 8.09 -7.08 14.32
C ILE A 60 8.77 -7.15 12.96
N LEU A 61 8.97 -8.35 12.41
CA LEU A 61 9.57 -8.54 11.10
C LEU A 61 8.77 -7.82 10.00
N ASN A 62 7.44 -7.99 9.99
CA ASN A 62 6.58 -7.33 9.01
C ASN A 62 6.61 -5.79 9.17
N ALA A 63 6.62 -5.28 10.40
CA ALA A 63 6.76 -3.84 10.65
C ALA A 63 8.11 -3.29 10.15
N LEU A 64 9.20 -4.02 10.35
CA LEU A 64 10.52 -3.63 9.84
C LEU A 64 10.57 -3.65 8.32
N VAL A 65 10.07 -4.71 7.68
CA VAL A 65 10.00 -4.81 6.21
C VAL A 65 9.13 -3.68 5.65
N ALA A 66 7.96 -3.43 6.25
CA ALA A 66 7.11 -2.31 5.87
C ALA A 66 7.84 -0.97 5.99
N LEU A 67 8.57 -0.74 7.08
CA LEU A 67 9.33 0.50 7.27
C LEU A 67 10.45 0.67 6.24
N ILE A 68 11.17 -0.40 5.89
CA ILE A 68 12.23 -0.37 4.88
C ILE A 68 11.65 -0.06 3.50
N VAL A 69 10.63 -0.81 3.07
CA VAL A 69 10.00 -0.64 1.76
C VAL A 69 9.35 0.74 1.66
N ASN A 70 8.59 1.15 2.67
CA ASN A 70 7.95 2.47 2.68
C ASN A 70 8.96 3.61 2.83
N GLY A 71 10.09 3.37 3.50
CA GLY A 71 11.22 4.28 3.57
C GLY A 71 11.85 4.52 2.20
N ALA A 72 12.08 3.45 1.43
CA ALA A 72 12.58 3.55 0.06
C ALA A 72 11.60 4.32 -0.84
N ILE A 73 10.30 4.01 -0.77
CA ILE A 73 9.27 4.72 -1.53
C ILE A 73 9.24 6.21 -1.14
N ALA A 74 9.21 6.52 0.15
CA ALA A 74 9.20 7.90 0.63
C ALA A 74 10.47 8.67 0.20
N ALA A 75 11.64 8.03 0.25
CA ALA A 75 12.90 8.62 -0.20
C ALA A 75 12.89 8.91 -1.71
N VAL A 76 12.35 8.01 -2.53
CA VAL A 76 12.24 8.22 -3.99
C VAL A 76 11.28 9.38 -4.28
N LEU A 77 10.10 9.40 -3.68
CA LEU A 77 9.12 10.49 -3.88
C LEU A 77 9.67 11.84 -3.44
N PHE A 78 10.34 11.86 -2.27
CA PHE A 78 11.01 13.05 -1.77
C PHE A 78 12.13 13.50 -2.70
N GLY A 79 12.96 12.57 -3.17
CA GLY A 79 14.04 12.84 -4.12
C GLY A 79 13.54 13.41 -5.44
N LEU A 80 12.42 12.88 -5.97
CA LEU A 80 11.77 13.42 -7.17
C LEU A 80 11.29 14.86 -6.95
N GLY A 81 10.64 15.12 -5.82
CA GLY A 81 10.24 16.48 -5.44
C GLY A 81 11.44 17.41 -5.29
N TYR A 82 12.51 16.94 -4.65
CA TYR A 82 13.73 17.72 -4.43
C TYR A 82 14.43 18.08 -5.74
N LEU A 83 14.49 17.12 -6.68
CA LEU A 83 15.03 17.36 -8.02
C LEU A 83 14.17 18.36 -8.79
N GLY A 84 12.83 18.23 -8.72
CA GLY A 84 11.90 19.19 -9.31
C GLY A 84 12.09 20.61 -8.76
N GLY A 85 12.22 20.75 -7.43
CA GLY A 85 12.38 22.05 -6.77
C GLY A 85 13.69 22.74 -7.14
N ARG A 86 14.73 21.98 -7.48
CA ARG A 86 15.98 22.53 -8.05
C ARG A 86 15.79 23.11 -9.45
N MET A 87 14.87 22.57 -10.25
CA MET A 87 14.61 23.03 -11.61
C MET A 87 13.61 24.20 -11.67
N THR A 88 12.63 24.25 -10.76
CA THR A 88 11.52 25.23 -10.81
C THR A 88 11.58 26.33 -9.75
N GLN A 89 12.68 26.43 -9.01
CA GLN A 89 12.80 27.13 -7.73
C GLN A 89 12.01 26.43 -6.59
N PRO A 90 12.54 26.41 -5.35
CA PRO A 90 11.86 25.78 -4.23
C PRO A 90 10.54 26.46 -3.90
N LEU A 91 9.50 25.68 -3.63
CA LEU A 91 8.27 26.23 -3.06
C LEU A 91 8.57 26.72 -1.63
N GLY A 92 8.21 27.97 -1.31
CA GLY A 92 8.29 28.52 0.05
C GLY A 92 7.25 27.92 1.02
N LEU A 93 6.99 26.61 0.93
CA LEU A 93 6.04 25.91 1.79
C LEU A 93 6.72 25.49 3.10
N PRO A 94 6.07 25.73 4.25
CA PRO A 94 6.57 25.23 5.51
C PRO A 94 6.40 23.70 5.60
N LEU A 95 7.37 23.01 6.21
CA LEU A 95 7.41 21.55 6.33
C LEU A 95 6.14 20.94 6.96
N TRP A 96 5.49 21.67 7.88
CA TRP A 96 4.28 21.17 8.54
C TRP A 96 3.13 20.95 7.55
N GLY A 97 3.07 21.67 6.43
CA GLY A 97 2.01 21.53 5.43
C GLY A 97 1.96 20.12 4.82
N PRO A 98 3.01 19.68 4.11
CA PRO A 98 3.10 18.32 3.59
C PRO A 98 2.93 17.23 4.66
N VAL A 99 3.47 17.44 5.87
CA VAL A 99 3.34 16.48 6.97
C VAL A 99 1.87 16.32 7.41
N LEU A 100 1.13 17.41 7.57
CA LEU A 100 -0.29 17.35 7.92
C LEU A 100 -1.14 16.72 6.80
N ILE A 101 -0.82 16.99 5.54
CA ILE A 101 -1.48 16.35 4.39
C ILE A 101 -1.28 14.84 4.44
N CYS A 102 -0.05 14.39 4.63
CA CYS A 102 0.27 12.96 4.74
C CYS A 102 -0.43 12.32 5.94
N ALA A 103 -0.35 12.95 7.12
CA ALA A 103 -0.97 12.46 8.34
C ALA A 103 -2.50 12.35 8.21
N GLY A 104 -3.14 13.36 7.61
CA GLY A 104 -4.58 13.36 7.35
C GLY A 104 -4.99 12.27 6.36
N ALA A 105 -4.24 12.11 5.27
CA ALA A 105 -4.47 11.05 4.29
C ALA A 105 -4.30 9.65 4.91
N THR A 106 -3.26 9.45 5.73
CA THR A 106 -3.05 8.21 6.47
C THR A 106 -4.18 7.95 7.46
N ALA A 107 -4.58 8.93 8.26
CA ALA A 107 -5.67 8.78 9.23
C ALA A 107 -6.99 8.43 8.53
N PHE A 108 -7.31 9.13 7.44
CA PHE A 108 -8.49 8.86 6.63
C PHE A 108 -8.44 7.47 5.99
N GLY A 109 -7.30 7.08 5.41
CA GLY A 109 -7.10 5.75 4.85
C GLY A 109 -7.26 4.64 5.88
N ILE A 110 -6.67 4.80 7.07
CA ILE A 110 -6.82 3.86 8.19
C ILE A 110 -8.27 3.78 8.63
N TRP A 111 -8.96 4.91 8.81
CA TRP A 111 -10.35 4.93 9.23
C TRP A 111 -11.27 4.24 8.21
N ARG A 112 -11.08 4.52 6.93
CA ARG A 112 -11.93 4.02 5.84
C ARG A 112 -11.69 2.54 5.51
N TYR A 113 -10.42 2.13 5.49
CA TYR A 113 -9.97 0.81 5.06
C TYR A 113 -9.43 -0.03 6.22
N ARG A 114 -9.80 0.31 7.46
CA ARG A 114 -9.43 -0.51 8.62
C ARG A 114 -9.83 -1.94 8.35
N TRP A 115 -8.93 -2.86 8.68
CA TRP A 115 -9.25 -4.28 8.64
C TRP A 115 -10.46 -4.56 9.53
N THR A 116 -11.50 -5.13 8.95
CA THR A 116 -12.75 -5.47 9.65
C THR A 116 -12.94 -6.98 9.65
N PRO A 117 -13.59 -7.58 10.66
CA PRO A 117 -13.92 -9.01 10.63
C PRO A 117 -14.67 -9.43 9.36
N GLN A 118 -15.51 -8.52 8.84
CA GLN A 118 -16.25 -8.72 7.58
C GLN A 118 -15.35 -8.84 6.35
N SER A 119 -14.22 -8.11 6.28
CA SER A 119 -13.30 -8.27 5.15
C SER A 119 -12.58 -9.61 5.20
N ALA A 120 -12.27 -10.11 6.41
CA ALA A 120 -11.72 -11.45 6.57
C ALA A 120 -12.71 -12.55 6.16
N GLN A 121 -14.00 -12.39 6.43
CA GLN A 121 -15.04 -13.33 5.98
C GLN A 121 -15.20 -13.32 4.46
N PHE A 122 -15.17 -12.13 3.85
CA PHE A 122 -15.26 -12.00 2.39
C PHE A 122 -14.06 -12.64 1.68
N GLU A 123 -12.85 -12.44 2.21
CA GLU A 123 -11.64 -13.12 1.69
C GLU A 123 -11.73 -14.64 1.82
N ALA A 124 -12.16 -15.15 2.99
CA ALA A 124 -12.36 -16.59 3.16
C ALA A 124 -13.40 -17.15 2.17
N PHE A 125 -14.49 -16.41 1.93
CA PHE A 125 -15.49 -16.78 0.93
C PHE A 125 -14.92 -16.79 -0.50
N LEU A 126 -14.05 -15.83 -0.85
CA LEU A 126 -13.39 -15.80 -2.16
C LEU A 126 -12.41 -16.95 -2.32
N ASP A 127 -11.64 -17.28 -1.29
CA ASP A 127 -10.73 -18.43 -1.29
C ASP A 127 -11.52 -19.73 -1.48
N ASP A 128 -12.64 -19.92 -0.76
CA ASP A 128 -13.53 -21.09 -0.93
C ASP A 128 -14.13 -21.17 -2.34
N ALA A 129 -14.50 -20.03 -2.93
CA ALA A 129 -15.05 -19.98 -4.29
C ALA A 129 -13.98 -20.30 -5.36
N LEU A 130 -12.75 -19.84 -5.18
CA LEU A 130 -11.61 -20.15 -6.06
C LEU A 130 -11.26 -21.64 -5.99
N ASP A 131 -11.17 -22.21 -4.79
CA ASP A 131 -10.97 -23.64 -4.56
C ASP A 131 -12.06 -24.49 -5.25
N GLN A 132 -13.30 -23.99 -5.27
CA GLN A 132 -14.39 -24.67 -5.95
C GLN A 132 -14.24 -24.64 -7.48
N ILE A 133 -13.74 -23.54 -8.05
CA ILE A 133 -13.46 -23.43 -9.49
C ILE A 133 -12.33 -24.37 -9.90
N ASP A 134 -11.25 -24.44 -9.11
CA ASP A 134 -10.13 -25.34 -9.38
C ASP A 134 -10.56 -26.81 -9.35
N ARG A 135 -11.50 -27.18 -8.47
CA ARG A 135 -12.09 -28.53 -8.44
C ARG A 135 -13.02 -28.84 -9.60
N MET A 136 -13.54 -27.82 -10.28
CA MET A 136 -14.40 -27.97 -11.46
C MET A 136 -13.60 -28.03 -12.76
N GLN A 137 -12.31 -27.69 -12.77
CA GLN A 137 -11.48 -27.93 -13.94
C GLN A 137 -11.32 -29.45 -14.15
N PRO A 138 -11.76 -29.98 -15.31
CA PRO A 138 -11.54 -31.38 -15.62
C PRO A 138 -10.04 -31.65 -15.64
N PRO A 139 -9.60 -32.85 -15.21
CA PRO A 139 -8.18 -33.20 -15.23
C PRO A 139 -7.66 -32.97 -16.64
N GLU A 140 -6.57 -32.21 -16.74
CA GLU A 140 -5.90 -31.95 -18.00
C GLU A 140 -5.62 -33.31 -18.66
N PRO A 141 -6.06 -33.53 -19.91
CA PRO A 141 -5.84 -34.81 -20.58
C PRO A 141 -4.36 -35.13 -20.52
N ASP A 142 -4.05 -36.33 -20.02
CA ASP A 142 -2.69 -36.85 -19.87
C ASP A 142 -2.08 -36.97 -21.28
N GLU A 143 -1.54 -35.88 -21.83
CA GLU A 143 -0.99 -35.77 -23.20
C GLU A 143 0.15 -36.78 -23.42
N ASN A 144 0.69 -37.34 -22.32
CA ASN A 144 1.71 -38.37 -22.32
C ASN A 144 1.19 -39.82 -22.47
N ARG A 145 -0.13 -40.08 -22.43
CA ARG A 145 -0.67 -41.44 -22.64
C ARG A 145 -0.77 -41.88 -24.10
N GLU A 146 -0.62 -40.97 -25.05
CA GLU A 146 -0.69 -41.30 -26.48
C GLU A 146 0.65 -41.78 -27.08
N ASN A 147 1.74 -41.69 -26.31
CA ASN A 147 3.08 -42.12 -26.73
C ASN A 147 3.56 -43.41 -26.04
N ASP A 148 2.67 -44.24 -25.48
CA ASP A 148 3.07 -45.56 -25.00
C ASP A 148 2.98 -46.55 -26.18
N PRO A 149 4.10 -46.88 -26.87
CA PRO A 149 4.07 -47.83 -27.97
C PRO A 149 3.65 -49.19 -27.41
N LEU A 150 2.48 -49.65 -27.83
CA LEU A 150 2.00 -51.00 -27.57
C LEU A 150 3.07 -52.02 -27.99
N ASP A 151 3.61 -52.76 -27.02
CA ASP A 151 4.40 -53.98 -27.22
C ASP A 151 3.63 -55.06 -27.99
#